data_AF-A0A254NQU5-F1
#
_entry.id   AF-A0A254NQU5-F1
#
_cell.length_a   1.000
_cell.length_b   1.000
_cell.length_c   1.000
_cell.angle_alpha   90.00
_cell.angle_beta   90.00
_cell.angle_gamma   90.00
#
_symmetry.space_group_name_H-M   'P 1'
#
loop_
_entity.id
_entity.type
_entity.pdbx_description
1 polymer ?
#
loop_
_entity_poly.entity_id
_entity_poly.type
_entity_poly.pdbx_seq_one_letter_code
_entity_poly.pdbx_strand_id
1 'polypeptide(L)'
;MRETNKLICWSKSREEGFDEAAERTYALLQMLREHGEEVYPRYQGKRRKNKVPFEWNLENFKKAFRKSGDKDSRDIGYMMWFLSTPEEKTQACIMFSNGTRSPLLQNTLKIQLSPNFSFYEEENIHNVEQIFRKCIDRFDPYWAAVINTNNTSRPEYKESSLDECVHWLNYWGPEQVEEVGEEKIQKAPLLAVEKHDEGYLLKLQPSPIRSDEEEDFRRQLNANRYFGW
;
A
#
# COMPACT_ATOMS: atom_id res chain seq x y z
N MET A 1 9.81 -12.67 16.43
CA MET A 1 9.76 -12.91 14.97
C MET A 1 10.08 -11.60 14.27
N ARG A 2 10.67 -11.55 13.06
CA ARG A 2 10.82 -10.25 12.37
C ARG A 2 9.48 -9.90 11.72
N GLU A 3 8.93 -8.75 12.11
CA GLU A 3 7.69 -8.24 11.54
C GLU A 3 7.90 -7.80 10.10
N THR A 4 6.92 -8.07 9.25
CA THR A 4 6.92 -7.60 7.87
C THR A 4 5.65 -6.82 7.61
N ASN A 5 5.80 -5.50 7.51
CA ASN A 5 4.69 -4.59 7.29
C ASN A 5 4.69 -4.06 5.85
N LYS A 6 3.50 -3.94 5.28
CA LYS A 6 3.31 -3.46 3.91
C LYS A 6 2.14 -2.48 3.86
N LEU A 7 2.36 -1.35 3.23
CA LEU A 7 1.28 -0.52 2.71
C LEU A 7 0.91 -1.03 1.32
N ILE A 8 -0.38 -1.25 1.08
CA ILE A 8 -0.92 -1.72 -0.19
C ILE A 8 -2.07 -0.80 -0.58
N CYS A 9 -2.10 -0.37 -1.85
CA CYS A 9 -3.22 0.34 -2.44
C CYS A 9 -3.61 -0.38 -3.74
N TRP A 10 -4.91 -0.57 -3.94
CA TRP A 10 -5.52 -1.09 -5.16
C TRP A 10 -6.45 -0.05 -5.75
N SER A 11 -6.26 0.26 -7.02
CA SER A 11 -7.15 1.14 -7.77
C SER A 11 -7.59 0.44 -9.05
N LYS A 12 -8.75 0.87 -9.56
CA LYS A 12 -9.28 0.35 -10.82
C LYS A 12 -8.37 0.71 -11.98
N SER A 13 -8.55 -0.01 -13.09
CA SER A 13 -8.02 0.41 -14.38
C SER A 13 -8.50 1.83 -14.72
N ARG A 14 -7.70 2.54 -15.53
CA ARG A 14 -8.00 3.90 -15.95
C ARG A 14 -7.81 4.01 -17.45
N GLU A 15 -8.74 4.67 -18.12
CA GLU A 15 -8.56 5.08 -19.51
C GLU A 15 -7.68 6.33 -19.55
N GLU A 16 -6.37 6.13 -19.45
CA GLU A 16 -5.38 7.22 -19.47
C GLU A 16 -4.26 6.97 -20.47
N GLY A 17 -3.63 8.06 -20.91
CA GLY A 17 -2.45 8.03 -21.76
C GLY A 17 -1.18 7.59 -21.02
N PHE A 18 -0.14 7.22 -21.78
CA PHE A 18 1.17 6.90 -21.19
C PHE A 18 1.72 8.06 -20.36
N ASP A 19 1.66 9.28 -20.88
CA ASP A 19 2.24 10.45 -20.22
C ASP A 19 1.52 10.78 -18.91
N GLU A 20 0.19 10.69 -18.89
CA GLU A 20 -0.64 10.88 -17.69
C GLU A 20 -0.31 9.84 -16.62
N ALA A 21 -0.27 8.55 -17.00
CA ALA A 21 0.09 7.46 -16.09
C ALA A 21 1.51 7.67 -15.53
N ALA A 22 2.46 8.06 -16.38
CA ALA A 22 3.84 8.28 -15.99
C ALA A 22 4.00 9.48 -15.04
N GLU A 23 3.34 10.60 -15.33
CA GLU A 23 3.39 11.82 -14.51
C GLU A 23 2.75 11.60 -13.14
N ARG A 24 1.58 10.96 -13.09
CA ARG A 24 0.95 10.60 -11.81
C ARG A 24 1.85 9.68 -11.00
N THR A 25 2.39 8.64 -11.61
CA THR A 25 3.27 7.68 -10.91
C THR A 25 4.55 8.36 -10.42
N TYR A 26 5.15 9.23 -11.24
CA TYR A 26 6.33 10.00 -10.86
C TYR A 26 6.05 10.88 -9.65
N ALA A 27 4.94 11.64 -9.67
CA ALA A 27 4.55 12.52 -8.56
C ALA A 27 4.29 11.73 -7.27
N LEU A 28 3.61 10.58 -7.37
CA LEU A 28 3.36 9.67 -6.25
C LEU A 28 4.67 9.18 -5.61
N LEU A 29 5.65 8.76 -6.42
CA LEU A 29 6.93 8.26 -5.92
C LEU A 29 7.83 9.37 -5.37
N GLN A 30 7.78 10.57 -5.98
CA GLN A 30 8.52 11.73 -5.49
C GLN A 30 8.04 12.17 -4.11
N MET A 31 6.74 12.03 -3.81
CA MET A 31 6.22 12.34 -2.48
C MET A 31 6.92 11.53 -1.38
N LEU A 32 7.28 10.27 -1.64
CA LEU A 32 7.96 9.43 -0.63
C LEU A 32 9.30 10.02 -0.17
N ARG A 33 9.91 10.92 -0.96
CA ARG A 33 11.13 11.64 -0.56
C ARG A 33 10.91 12.53 0.66
N GLU A 34 9.70 13.04 0.86
CA GLU A 34 9.34 13.89 2.00
C GLU A 34 9.27 13.12 3.32
N HIS A 35 9.30 11.78 3.26
CA HIS A 35 9.04 10.89 4.39
C HIS A 35 10.26 10.08 4.86
N GLY A 36 11.47 10.54 4.51
CA GLY A 36 12.72 9.95 4.98
C GLY A 36 13.40 9.03 3.96
N GLU A 37 14.68 8.75 4.21
CA GLU A 37 15.47 7.89 3.32
C GLU A 37 15.02 6.43 3.37
N GLU A 38 14.32 6.01 4.42
CA GLU A 38 13.88 4.64 4.63
C GLU A 38 12.89 4.18 3.55
N VAL A 39 12.07 5.10 3.03
CA VAL A 39 11.00 4.83 2.05
C VAL A 39 11.21 5.50 0.69
N TYR A 40 12.21 6.38 0.55
CA TYR A 40 12.52 7.05 -0.71
C TYR A 40 13.06 6.06 -1.77
N PRO A 41 12.44 5.92 -2.96
CA PRO A 41 12.85 4.95 -3.99
C PRO A 41 14.17 5.30 -4.71
N ARG A 42 15.33 5.10 -4.08
CA ARG A 42 16.63 5.54 -4.59
C ARG A 42 17.25 4.64 -5.67
N TYR A 43 16.92 3.35 -5.68
CA TYR A 43 17.54 2.37 -6.57
C TYR A 43 16.46 1.66 -7.38
N GLN A 44 16.61 1.63 -8.70
CA GLN A 44 15.77 0.80 -9.55
C GLN A 44 16.27 -0.64 -9.48
N GLY A 45 15.37 -1.59 -9.23
CA GLY A 45 15.72 -3.01 -9.18
C GLY A 45 14.83 -3.84 -8.28
N LYS A 46 14.97 -5.16 -8.40
CA LYS A 46 14.32 -6.14 -7.51
C LYS A 46 15.29 -6.52 -6.39
N ARG A 47 14.78 -6.96 -5.24
CA ARG A 47 15.53 -7.29 -4.01
C ARG A 47 16.90 -7.95 -4.21
N ARG A 48 17.06 -8.85 -5.21
CA ARG A 48 18.25 -9.69 -5.41
C ARG A 48 19.05 -9.42 -6.69
N LYS A 49 18.63 -8.52 -7.59
CA LYS A 49 19.25 -8.35 -8.92
C LYS A 49 19.30 -6.89 -9.35
N ASN A 50 20.46 -6.50 -9.90
CA ASN A 50 20.68 -5.25 -10.65
C ASN A 50 20.12 -4.00 -9.95
N LYS A 51 20.63 -3.69 -8.76
CA LYS A 51 20.27 -2.48 -8.02
C LYS A 51 21.10 -1.32 -8.56
N VAL A 52 20.46 -0.43 -9.31
CA VAL A 52 21.15 0.71 -9.93
C VAL A 52 20.59 1.99 -9.32
N PRO A 53 21.44 2.93 -8.84
CA PRO A 53 20.97 4.25 -8.44
C PRO A 53 20.10 4.86 -9.54
N PHE A 54 18.95 5.39 -9.17
CA PHE A 54 18.02 6.00 -10.12
C PHE A 54 18.17 7.52 -10.09
N GLU A 55 18.50 8.10 -11.25
CA GLU A 55 18.57 9.55 -11.41
C GLU A 55 17.17 10.12 -11.62
N TRP A 56 16.60 10.68 -10.56
CA TRP A 56 15.23 11.15 -10.52
C TRP A 56 15.02 12.46 -11.29
N ASN A 57 14.46 12.34 -12.49
CA ASN A 57 13.74 13.38 -13.21
C ASN A 57 12.64 12.72 -14.05
N LEU A 58 11.67 13.50 -14.51
CA LEU A 58 10.50 12.97 -15.23
C LEU A 58 10.90 12.27 -16.53
N GLU A 59 11.91 12.76 -17.24
CA GLU A 59 12.37 12.17 -18.51
C GLU A 59 12.96 10.77 -18.31
N ASN A 60 13.89 10.64 -17.36
CA ASN A 60 14.48 9.36 -16.96
C ASN A 60 13.42 8.39 -16.45
N PHE A 61 12.46 8.89 -15.66
CA PHE A 61 11.32 8.09 -15.21
C PHE A 61 10.47 7.59 -16.37
N LYS A 62 10.02 8.46 -17.28
CA LYS A 62 9.25 8.07 -18.48
C LYS A 62 10.00 7.03 -19.31
N LYS A 63 11.32 7.19 -19.50
CA LYS A 63 12.16 6.22 -20.23
C LYS A 63 12.19 4.85 -19.54
N ALA A 64 12.34 4.82 -18.22
CA ALA A 64 12.35 3.56 -17.45
C ALA A 64 10.96 2.90 -17.38
N PHE A 65 9.92 3.71 -17.17
CA PHE A 65 8.52 3.29 -17.11
C PHE A 65 8.07 2.67 -18.44
N ARG A 66 8.38 3.30 -19.58
CA ARG A 66 8.09 2.75 -20.90
C ARG A 66 8.75 1.39 -21.16
N LYS A 67 9.98 1.19 -20.67
CA LYS A 67 10.70 -0.10 -20.78
C LYS A 67 10.10 -1.20 -19.90
N SER A 68 9.30 -0.83 -18.91
CA SER A 68 8.72 -1.74 -17.93
C SER A 68 7.37 -2.31 -18.35
N GLY A 69 6.73 -1.71 -19.36
CA GLY A 69 5.49 -2.21 -19.92
C GLY A 69 5.71 -3.33 -20.92
N ASP A 70 4.67 -4.12 -21.14
CA ASP A 70 4.65 -5.09 -22.21
C ASP A 70 4.63 -4.36 -23.56
N LYS A 71 5.52 -4.77 -24.49
CA LYS A 71 5.58 -4.19 -25.83
C LYS A 71 4.41 -4.64 -26.70
N ASP A 72 3.87 -5.81 -26.39
CA ASP A 72 2.88 -6.50 -27.21
C ASP A 72 1.45 -6.28 -26.69
N SER A 73 1.29 -5.74 -25.46
CA SER A 73 -0.02 -5.39 -24.91
C SER A 73 0.02 -4.10 -24.10
N ARG A 74 -0.65 -3.07 -24.63
CA ARG A 74 -0.82 -1.78 -23.93
C ARG A 74 -1.82 -1.86 -22.78
N ASP A 75 -2.60 -2.94 -22.69
CA ASP A 75 -3.69 -3.06 -21.73
C ASP A 75 -3.21 -3.50 -20.35
N ILE A 76 -2.04 -4.16 -20.27
CA ILE A 76 -1.46 -4.69 -19.03
C ILE A 76 -0.85 -3.58 -18.15
N GLY A 77 -0.51 -2.44 -18.76
CA GLY A 77 0.14 -1.32 -18.07
C GLY A 77 1.65 -1.51 -17.87
N TYR A 78 2.18 -0.90 -16.82
CA TYR A 78 3.61 -0.74 -16.57
C TYR A 78 3.95 -1.16 -15.14
N MET A 79 5.01 -1.96 -14.96
CA MET A 79 5.38 -2.50 -13.65
C MET A 79 6.85 -2.26 -13.32
N MET A 80 7.12 -1.56 -12.22
CA MET A 80 8.48 -1.31 -11.77
C MET A 80 8.67 -1.62 -10.28
N TRP A 81 9.95 -1.76 -9.92
CA TRP A 81 10.41 -1.97 -8.56
C TRP A 81 11.53 -0.99 -8.25
N PHE A 82 11.44 -0.43 -7.05
CA PHE A 82 12.46 0.40 -6.46
C PHE A 82 12.80 -0.07 -5.04
N LEU A 83 14.00 0.28 -4.60
CA LEU A 83 14.53 -0.01 -3.28
C LEU A 83 15.03 1.30 -2.67
N SER A 84 14.86 1.46 -1.36
CA SER A 84 15.39 2.64 -0.66
C SER A 84 16.90 2.60 -0.44
N THR A 85 17.46 1.42 -0.26
CA THR A 85 18.90 1.17 -0.15
C THR A 85 19.28 -0.14 -0.84
N PRO A 86 20.53 -0.32 -1.30
CA PRO A 86 20.98 -1.60 -1.82
C PRO A 86 21.16 -2.65 -0.71
N GLU A 87 21.20 -2.25 0.56
CA GLU A 87 21.39 -3.16 1.69
C GLU A 87 20.13 -3.98 1.97
N GLU A 88 20.21 -5.30 1.83
CA GLU A 88 19.02 -6.16 1.87
C GLU A 88 18.29 -6.15 3.21
N LYS A 89 19.04 -5.98 4.31
CA LYS A 89 18.49 -6.03 5.66
C LYS A 89 17.71 -4.77 6.04
N THR A 90 17.98 -3.65 5.38
CA THR A 90 17.43 -2.34 5.73
C THR A 90 16.60 -1.72 4.60
N GLN A 91 16.52 -2.35 3.43
CA GLN A 91 15.74 -1.82 2.30
C GLN A 91 14.24 -1.92 2.52
N ALA A 92 13.54 -0.81 2.27
CA ALA A 92 12.16 -0.83 1.84
C ALA A 92 12.09 -1.24 0.36
N CYS A 93 10.99 -1.86 -0.02
CA CYS A 93 10.74 -2.28 -1.40
C CYS A 93 9.44 -1.65 -1.88
N ILE A 94 9.53 -0.81 -2.90
CA ILE A 94 8.42 -0.10 -3.51
C ILE A 94 8.15 -0.78 -4.85
N MET A 95 6.96 -1.34 -5.01
CA MET A 95 6.49 -1.93 -6.24
C MET A 95 5.22 -1.21 -6.68
N PHE A 96 5.10 -0.95 -7.97
CA PHE A 96 3.83 -0.51 -8.53
C PHE A 96 3.56 -1.17 -9.87
N SER A 97 2.26 -1.30 -10.15
CA SER A 97 1.69 -1.62 -11.45
C SER A 97 0.70 -0.50 -11.76
N ASN A 98 0.92 0.27 -12.82
CA ASN A 98 0.06 1.40 -13.16
C ASN A 98 -0.18 1.53 -14.66
N GLY A 99 -1.24 2.23 -15.05
CA GLY A 99 -1.60 2.47 -16.46
C GLY A 99 -2.27 1.26 -17.13
N THR A 100 -2.85 0.33 -16.37
CA THR A 100 -3.68 -0.72 -16.96
C THR A 100 -5.01 -0.14 -17.44
N ARG A 101 -5.44 -0.60 -18.62
CA ARG A 101 -6.70 -0.22 -19.25
C ARG A 101 -7.74 -1.34 -19.23
N SER A 102 -7.31 -2.58 -19.00
CA SER A 102 -8.23 -3.71 -18.90
C SER A 102 -9.01 -3.63 -17.58
N PRO A 103 -10.35 -3.71 -17.60
CA PRO A 103 -11.15 -3.75 -16.37
C PRO A 103 -10.94 -5.03 -15.56
N LEU A 104 -10.30 -6.05 -16.14
CA LEU A 104 -9.92 -7.30 -15.44
C LEU A 104 -8.64 -7.16 -14.62
N LEU A 105 -7.94 -6.03 -14.75
CA LEU A 105 -6.69 -5.76 -14.08
C LEU A 105 -6.84 -4.55 -13.16
N GLN A 106 -6.08 -4.56 -12.08
CA GLN A 106 -6.02 -3.47 -11.13
C GLN A 106 -4.65 -2.81 -11.18
N ASN A 107 -4.64 -1.50 -10.99
CA ASN A 107 -3.41 -0.80 -10.64
C ASN A 107 -3.10 -1.10 -9.18
N THR A 108 -1.82 -1.15 -8.82
CA THR A 108 -1.39 -1.49 -7.47
C THR A 108 -0.16 -0.70 -7.07
N LEU A 109 -0.14 -0.20 -5.84
CA LEU A 109 1.05 0.27 -5.15
C LEU A 109 1.30 -0.66 -3.96
N LYS A 110 2.55 -1.10 -3.76
CA LYS A 110 2.99 -1.80 -2.56
C LYS A 110 4.28 -1.17 -2.04
N ILE A 111 4.27 -0.74 -0.79
CA ILE A 111 5.46 -0.28 -0.08
C ILE A 111 5.68 -1.28 1.06
N GLN A 112 6.64 -2.19 0.86
CA GLN A 112 7.10 -3.05 1.94
C GLN A 112 8.14 -2.30 2.76
N LEU A 113 7.83 -2.05 4.03
CA LEU A 113 8.73 -1.40 4.97
C LEU A 113 9.91 -2.32 5.30
N SER A 114 11.03 -1.70 5.68
CA SER A 114 12.22 -2.41 6.12
C SER A 114 11.93 -3.23 7.39
N PRO A 115 12.44 -4.47 7.51
CA PRO A 115 12.33 -5.25 8.75
C PRO A 115 13.05 -4.59 9.94
N ASN A 116 14.00 -3.70 9.67
CA ASN A 116 14.72 -2.91 10.67
C ASN A 116 14.14 -1.50 10.81
N PHE A 117 13.03 -1.19 10.15
CA PHE A 117 12.31 0.06 10.39
C PHE A 117 11.81 0.04 11.83
N SER A 118 12.10 1.08 12.60
CA SER A 118 11.61 1.24 13.97
C SER A 118 10.11 1.57 13.97
N PHE A 119 9.29 0.66 13.43
CA PHE A 119 7.91 0.94 13.05
C PHE A 119 6.99 1.26 14.25
N TYR A 120 7.44 0.93 15.45
CA TYR A 120 6.69 1.11 16.70
C TYR A 120 7.12 2.37 17.47
N GLU A 121 8.08 3.15 16.95
CA GLU A 121 8.37 4.49 17.48
C GLU A 121 7.28 5.47 17.02
N GLU A 122 6.87 6.38 17.91
CA GLU A 122 5.75 7.30 17.69
C GLU A 122 5.91 8.15 16.42
N GLU A 123 7.11 8.67 16.16
CA GLU A 123 7.42 9.43 14.95
C GLU A 123 7.23 8.59 13.67
N ASN A 124 7.66 7.33 13.68
CA ASN A 124 7.53 6.43 12.55
C ASN A 124 6.08 5.98 12.31
N ILE A 125 5.31 5.79 13.39
CA ILE A 125 3.87 5.53 13.33
C ILE A 125 3.18 6.69 12.62
N HIS A 126 3.43 7.92 13.08
CA HIS A 126 2.84 9.11 12.46
C HIS A 126 3.27 9.26 11.01
N ASN A 127 4.55 9.06 10.71
CA ASN A 127 5.08 9.14 9.35
C ASN A 127 4.37 8.15 8.40
N VAL A 128 4.14 6.91 8.82
CA VAL A 128 3.43 5.91 8.00
C VAL A 128 1.96 6.23 7.84
N GLU A 129 1.28 6.78 8.85
CA GLU A 129 -0.09 7.28 8.71
C GLU A 129 -0.17 8.40 7.66
N GLN A 130 0.81 9.31 7.64
CA GLN A 130 0.88 10.38 6.64
C GLN A 130 1.16 9.83 5.23
N ILE A 131 2.09 8.89 5.08
CA ILE A 131 2.33 8.21 3.80
C ILE A 131 1.04 7.53 3.33
N PHE A 132 0.33 6.83 4.23
CA PHE A 132 -0.91 6.13 3.91
C PHE A 132 -1.98 7.07 3.35
N ARG A 133 -2.25 8.18 4.03
CA ARG A 133 -3.21 9.20 3.56
C ARG A 133 -2.79 9.81 2.22
N LYS A 134 -1.53 10.24 2.10
CA LYS A 134 -1.02 10.81 0.84
C LYS A 134 -1.04 9.82 -0.33
N CYS A 135 -0.88 8.52 -0.05
CA CYS A 135 -1.04 7.47 -1.05
C CYS A 135 -2.50 7.36 -1.49
N ILE A 136 -3.46 7.46 -0.58
CA ILE A 136 -4.89 7.45 -0.93
C ILE A 136 -5.23 8.66 -1.81
N ASP A 137 -4.84 9.86 -1.38
CA ASP A 137 -5.13 11.11 -2.11
C ASP A 137 -4.58 11.10 -3.55
N ARG A 138 -3.37 10.56 -3.75
CA ARG A 138 -2.69 10.61 -5.05
C ARG A 138 -2.90 9.37 -5.92
N PHE A 139 -3.06 8.21 -5.30
CA PHE A 139 -3.26 6.96 -6.04
C PHE A 139 -4.73 6.74 -6.35
N ASP A 140 -5.64 7.31 -5.57
CA ASP A 140 -7.09 7.14 -5.67
C ASP A 140 -7.48 5.64 -5.72
N PRO A 141 -7.19 4.89 -4.64
CA PRO A 141 -7.56 3.49 -4.52
C PRO A 141 -9.07 3.30 -4.29
N TYR A 142 -9.61 2.14 -4.64
CA TYR A 142 -10.88 1.67 -4.06
C TYR A 142 -10.64 0.95 -2.72
N TRP A 143 -9.44 0.40 -2.51
CA TRP A 143 -9.05 -0.25 -1.27
C TRP A 143 -7.58 0.01 -0.95
N ALA A 144 -7.27 0.30 0.31
CA ALA A 144 -5.89 0.34 0.79
C ALA A 144 -5.78 -0.17 2.22
N ALA A 145 -4.61 -0.70 2.58
CA ALA A 145 -4.33 -1.08 3.96
C ALA A 145 -2.84 -1.03 4.30
N VAL A 146 -2.55 -0.86 5.60
CA VAL A 146 -1.24 -1.16 6.18
C VAL A 146 -1.34 -2.48 6.94
N ILE A 147 -0.76 -3.51 6.33
CA ILE A 147 -0.88 -4.90 6.78
C ILE A 147 0.38 -5.38 7.47
N ASN A 148 0.21 -6.30 8.42
CA ASN A 148 1.28 -7.14 8.92
C ASN A 148 1.19 -8.51 8.26
N THR A 149 2.15 -8.87 7.41
CA THR A 149 2.06 -10.10 6.63
C THR A 149 2.25 -11.37 7.45
N ASN A 150 2.94 -11.29 8.59
CA ASN A 150 3.09 -12.43 9.49
C ASN A 150 1.70 -12.76 10.07
N ASN A 151 0.96 -11.73 10.42
CA ASN A 151 -0.37 -11.87 10.98
C ASN A 151 -1.41 -12.34 9.94
N THR A 152 -1.42 -11.78 8.72
CA THR A 152 -2.32 -12.24 7.64
C THR A 152 -1.98 -13.64 7.11
N SER A 153 -0.85 -14.23 7.51
CA SER A 153 -0.48 -15.61 7.14
C SER A 153 -0.96 -16.66 8.14
N ARG A 154 -1.63 -16.24 9.22
CA ARG A 154 -2.18 -17.14 10.23
C ARG A 154 -3.30 -18.03 9.65
N PRO A 155 -3.47 -19.27 10.13
CA PRO A 155 -4.49 -20.20 9.63
C PRO A 155 -5.92 -19.63 9.59
N GLU A 156 -6.26 -18.77 10.55
CA GLU A 156 -7.55 -18.11 10.69
C GLU A 156 -7.89 -17.19 9.50
N TYR A 157 -6.90 -16.73 8.74
CA TYR A 157 -7.07 -15.85 7.57
C TYR A 157 -6.80 -16.56 6.25
N LYS A 158 -6.63 -17.88 6.23
CA LYS A 158 -6.19 -18.61 5.05
C LYS A 158 -7.18 -18.57 3.88
N GLU A 159 -8.47 -18.50 4.20
CA GLU A 159 -9.55 -18.46 3.21
C GLU A 159 -10.05 -17.03 2.93
N SER A 160 -9.59 -16.03 3.68
CA SER A 160 -10.00 -14.64 3.52
C SER A 160 -9.12 -13.94 2.47
N SER A 161 -9.75 -13.13 1.61
CA SER A 161 -9.01 -12.15 0.82
C SER A 161 -8.45 -11.04 1.73
N LEU A 162 -7.45 -10.29 1.25
CA LEU A 162 -6.85 -9.21 2.05
C LEU A 162 -7.86 -8.08 2.33
N ASP A 163 -8.78 -7.86 1.41
CA ASP A 163 -9.83 -6.86 1.48
C ASP A 163 -11.01 -7.27 2.37
N GLU A 164 -11.18 -8.57 2.62
CA GLU A 164 -12.07 -9.13 3.66
C GLU A 164 -11.38 -9.23 5.03
N CYS A 165 -10.47 -8.31 5.32
CA CYS A 165 -9.77 -8.23 6.60
C CYS A 165 -9.56 -6.77 7.01
N VAL A 166 -9.89 -6.47 8.26
CA VAL A 166 -9.47 -5.25 8.94
C VAL A 166 -7.99 -5.37 9.29
N HIS A 167 -7.19 -4.40 8.85
CA HIS A 167 -5.77 -4.28 9.21
C HIS A 167 -5.55 -3.12 10.17
N TRP A 168 -4.29 -2.76 10.43
CA TRP A 168 -4.00 -1.64 11.34
C TRP A 168 -4.61 -0.32 10.84
N LEU A 169 -4.32 0.03 9.59
CA LEU A 169 -4.92 1.13 8.85
C LEU A 169 -5.62 0.57 7.62
N ASN A 170 -6.80 1.08 7.31
CA ASN A 170 -7.56 0.70 6.13
C ASN A 170 -8.17 1.95 5.48
N TYR A 171 -8.38 1.85 4.18
CA TYR A 171 -9.24 2.73 3.42
C TYR A 171 -10.22 1.88 2.64
N TRP A 172 -11.50 2.14 2.84
CA TRP A 172 -12.60 1.53 2.11
C TRP A 172 -13.24 2.60 1.24
N GLY A 173 -13.09 2.44 -0.07
CA GLY A 173 -13.71 3.31 -1.06
C GLY A 173 -15.21 3.06 -1.20
N PRO A 174 -15.87 3.79 -2.11
CA PRO A 174 -17.33 3.84 -2.19
C PRO A 174 -18.00 2.48 -2.36
N GLU A 175 -17.40 1.58 -3.14
CA GLU A 175 -17.95 0.23 -3.38
C GLU A 175 -17.94 -0.64 -2.12
N GLN A 176 -16.83 -0.64 -1.37
CA GLN A 176 -16.76 -1.32 -0.08
C GLN A 176 -17.74 -0.70 0.94
N VAL A 177 -17.93 0.62 0.89
CA VAL A 177 -18.90 1.31 1.76
C VAL A 177 -20.34 0.90 1.43
N GLU A 178 -20.68 0.79 0.14
CA GLU A 178 -21.98 0.32 -0.33
C GLU A 178 -22.23 -1.14 0.09
N GLU A 179 -21.23 -2.01 -0.06
CA GLU A 179 -21.33 -3.43 0.29
C GLU A 179 -21.49 -3.65 1.81
N VAL A 180 -20.67 -2.97 2.63
CA VAL A 180 -20.66 -3.17 4.08
C VAL A 180 -21.77 -2.38 4.79
N GLY A 181 -22.11 -1.20 4.25
CA GLY A 181 -23.06 -0.25 4.82
C GLY A 181 -22.41 0.77 5.77
N GLU A 182 -22.64 2.06 5.50
CA GLU A 182 -22.07 3.19 6.23
C GLU A 182 -22.36 3.15 7.75
N GLU A 183 -23.59 2.78 8.14
CA GLU A 183 -23.96 2.65 9.57
C GLU A 183 -23.13 1.58 10.30
N LYS A 184 -22.86 0.46 9.62
CA LYS A 184 -22.04 -0.62 10.18
C LYS A 184 -20.59 -0.16 10.34
N ILE A 185 -20.05 0.54 9.35
CA ILE A 185 -18.69 1.11 9.42
C ILE A 185 -18.54 2.07 10.60
N GLN A 186 -19.49 3.00 10.77
CA GLN A 186 -19.45 3.99 11.85
C GLN A 186 -19.55 3.39 13.26
N LYS A 187 -20.19 2.23 13.39
CA LYS A 187 -20.37 1.52 14.68
C LYS A 187 -19.33 0.45 14.94
N ALA A 188 -18.36 0.29 14.04
CA ALA A 188 -17.35 -0.76 14.14
C ALA A 188 -16.46 -0.59 15.38
N PRO A 189 -15.97 -1.70 15.96
CA PRO A 189 -15.09 -1.68 17.13
C PRO A 189 -13.65 -1.30 16.73
N LEU A 190 -13.48 -0.08 16.23
CA LEU A 190 -12.23 0.48 15.75
C LEU A 190 -11.83 1.69 16.61
N LEU A 191 -10.54 1.98 16.69
CA LEU A 191 -10.05 3.17 17.39
C LEU A 191 -10.55 4.47 16.74
N ALA A 192 -10.53 4.52 15.41
CA ALA A 192 -11.03 5.68 14.67
C ALA A 192 -11.66 5.28 13.34
N VAL A 193 -12.72 6.01 12.99
CA VAL A 193 -13.45 5.93 11.73
C VAL A 193 -13.64 7.36 11.24
N GLU A 194 -13.03 7.70 10.12
CA GLU A 194 -13.03 9.05 9.56
C GLU A 194 -13.52 9.01 8.12
N LYS A 195 -14.51 9.85 7.80
CA LYS A 195 -14.98 10.00 6.42
C LYS A 195 -13.90 10.67 5.57
N HIS A 196 -13.63 10.12 4.40
CA HIS A 196 -12.63 10.63 3.47
C HIS A 196 -13.20 10.55 2.06
N ASP A 197 -13.60 11.71 1.53
CA ASP A 197 -14.43 11.83 0.33
C ASP A 197 -15.69 10.94 0.41
N GLU A 198 -15.86 10.02 -0.54
CA GLU A 198 -16.95 9.05 -0.58
C GLU A 198 -16.62 7.73 0.15
N GLY A 199 -15.41 7.62 0.70
CA GLY A 199 -14.92 6.46 1.44
C GLY A 199 -14.68 6.71 2.93
N TYR A 200 -14.01 5.76 3.57
CA TYR A 200 -13.66 5.83 4.99
C TYR A 200 -12.22 5.40 5.26
N LEU A 201 -11.53 6.22 6.06
CA LEU A 201 -10.28 5.88 6.71
C LEU A 201 -10.55 5.23 8.06
N LEU A 202 -9.99 4.04 8.27
CA LEU A 202 -10.24 3.21 9.43
C LEU A 202 -8.93 2.90 10.16
N LYS A 203 -8.91 3.08 11.47
CA LYS A 203 -7.77 2.75 12.34
C LYS A 203 -8.21 1.77 13.41
N LEU A 204 -7.63 0.57 13.42
CA LEU A 204 -7.98 -0.47 14.39
C LEU A 204 -7.50 -0.12 15.80
N GLN A 205 -6.25 0.35 15.92
CA GLN A 205 -5.58 0.56 17.20
C GLN A 205 -4.43 1.59 17.06
N PRO A 206 -3.84 2.09 18.17
CA PRO A 206 -2.89 3.22 18.11
C PRO A 206 -1.62 2.94 17.30
N SER A 207 -1.11 1.70 17.36
CA SER A 207 0.14 1.25 16.75
C SER A 207 -0.06 0.05 15.81
N PRO A 208 0.88 -0.24 14.90
CA PRO A 208 0.80 -1.40 14.02
C PRO A 208 0.53 -2.70 14.78
N ILE A 209 -0.17 -3.64 14.13
CA ILE A 209 -0.42 -4.98 14.67
C ILE A 209 0.90 -5.71 14.83
N ARG A 210 1.16 -6.24 16.03
CA ARG A 210 2.29 -7.10 16.33
C ARG A 210 1.89 -8.57 16.24
N SER A 211 2.70 -9.37 15.53
CA SER A 211 2.39 -10.80 15.34
C SER A 211 2.67 -11.65 16.58
N ASP A 212 3.42 -11.12 17.55
CA ASP A 212 3.74 -11.75 18.83
C ASP A 212 2.83 -11.30 19.99
N GLU A 213 1.95 -10.32 19.77
CA GLU A 213 1.02 -9.80 20.78
C GLU A 213 -0.38 -10.39 20.57
N GLU A 214 -0.81 -11.27 21.48
CA GLU A 214 -2.09 -11.96 21.39
C GLU A 214 -3.29 -11.00 21.42
N GLU A 215 -3.16 -9.89 22.14
CA GLU A 215 -4.23 -8.90 22.27
C GLU A 215 -4.49 -8.18 20.94
N ASP A 216 -3.44 -7.86 20.18
CA ASP A 216 -3.55 -7.25 18.86
C ASP A 216 -4.28 -8.19 17.89
N PHE A 217 -3.91 -9.47 17.90
CA PHE A 217 -4.58 -10.49 17.10
C PHE A 217 -6.07 -10.61 17.46
N ARG A 218 -6.40 -10.63 18.76
CA ARG A 218 -7.79 -10.69 19.23
C ARG A 218 -8.59 -9.45 18.82
N ARG A 219 -8.01 -8.25 18.87
CA ARG A 219 -8.68 -7.02 18.42
C ARG A 219 -9.02 -7.11 16.94
N GLN A 220 -8.07 -7.54 16.12
CA GLN A 220 -8.30 -7.71 14.69
C GLN A 220 -9.39 -8.74 14.40
N LEU A 221 -9.33 -9.91 15.05
CA LEU A 221 -10.33 -10.97 14.88
C LEU A 221 -11.74 -10.51 15.28
N ASN A 222 -11.85 -9.73 16.37
CA ASN A 222 -13.13 -9.17 16.79
C ASN A 222 -13.68 -8.16 15.78
N ALA A 223 -12.81 -7.33 15.18
CA ALA A 223 -13.21 -6.40 14.12
C ALA A 223 -13.67 -7.16 12.87
N ASN A 224 -12.94 -8.20 12.43
CA ASN A 224 -13.33 -9.04 11.30
C ASN A 224 -14.70 -9.70 11.52
N ARG A 225 -14.90 -10.33 12.69
CA ARG A 225 -16.18 -10.94 13.05
C ARG A 225 -17.34 -9.96 13.06
N TYR A 226 -17.10 -8.71 13.47
CA TYR A 226 -18.11 -7.66 13.41
C TYR A 226 -18.54 -7.37 11.96
N PHE A 227 -17.59 -7.37 11.03
CA PHE A 227 -17.88 -7.19 9.61
C PHE A 227 -18.44 -8.45 8.92
N GLY A 228 -18.34 -9.61 9.57
CA GLY A 228 -18.84 -10.88 9.04
C GLY A 228 -17.77 -11.69 8.30
N TRP A 229 -16.50 -11.40 8.58
CA TRP A 229 -15.32 -12.08 8.05
C TRP A 229 -14.68 -12.99 9.11
#